data_AF-A0A843EBS3-F1
#
_entry.id   AF-A0A843EBS3-F1
#
_cell.length_a   1.000
_cell.length_b   1.000
_cell.length_c   1.000
_cell.angle_alpha   90.00
_cell.angle_beta   90.00
_cell.angle_gamma   90.00
#
_symmetry.space_group_name_H-M   'P 1'
#
loop_
_entity.id
_entity.type
_entity.pdbx_description
1 polymer ?
#
loop_
_entity_poly.entity_id
_entity_poly.type
_entity_poly.pdbx_seq_one_letter_code
_entity_poly.pdbx_strand_id
1 'polypeptide(L)'
;MKQFEIKSHDGPGRYGKLGDLETPAIINKDDFSIADDESSAYDVEKEIAQWSVNQTIEKAKLVEDKEIAVIQGSKYIDLRIKCLKELDELGYTGFIIANADDLLLHPRDLVDLIVA
;
A
#
# COMPACT_ATOMS: atom_id res chain seq x y z
N MET A 1 -16.94 4.21 -3.50
CA MET A 1 -16.15 3.37 -2.58
C MET A 1 -16.94 3.06 -1.32
N LYS A 2 -16.78 1.86 -0.75
CA LYS A 2 -17.50 1.42 0.46
C LYS A 2 -16.94 2.14 1.69
N GLN A 3 -17.82 2.62 2.57
CA GLN A 3 -17.42 3.28 3.81
C GLN A 3 -16.69 2.30 4.75
N PHE A 4 -15.57 2.74 5.32
CA PHE A 4 -14.84 1.99 6.35
C PHE A 4 -15.23 2.49 7.75
N GLU A 5 -15.61 1.56 8.62
CA GLU A 5 -16.01 1.84 10.00
C GLU A 5 -15.20 0.99 10.98
N ILE A 6 -14.77 1.59 12.08
CA ILE A 6 -14.07 0.88 13.16
C ILE A 6 -15.11 0.48 14.20
N LYS A 7 -15.22 -0.83 14.47
CA LYS A 7 -16.14 -1.37 15.46
C LYS A 7 -15.48 -1.53 16.83
N SER A 8 -14.23 -1.99 16.86
CA SER A 8 -13.42 -2.09 18.08
C SER A 8 -11.93 -2.11 17.73
N HIS A 9 -11.06 -1.94 18.73
CA HIS A 9 -9.61 -1.96 18.53
C HIS A 9 -8.88 -2.49 19.77
N ASP A 10 -7.68 -3.03 19.53
CA ASP A 10 -6.69 -3.36 20.55
C ASP A 10 -5.30 -3.06 19.97
N GLY A 11 -4.54 -2.17 20.61
CA GLY A 11 -3.36 -1.55 20.00
C GLY A 11 -3.69 -0.79 18.70
N PRO A 12 -2.77 -0.78 17.70
CA PRO A 12 -3.02 -0.14 16.40
C PRO A 12 -3.95 -0.96 15.48
N GLY A 13 -4.12 -2.25 15.77
CA GLY A 13 -5.00 -3.15 15.02
C GLY A 13 -6.48 -2.87 15.32
N ARG A 14 -7.34 -3.07 14.32
CA ARG A 14 -8.77 -2.71 14.40
C ARG A 14 -9.64 -3.82 13.83
N TYR A 15 -10.70 -4.13 14.53
CA TYR A 15 -11.83 -4.85 13.97
C TYR A 15 -12.80 -3.84 13.37
N GLY A 16 -13.07 -3.99 12.08
CA GLY A 16 -13.75 -2.99 11.28
C GLY A 16 -14.76 -3.58 10.31
N LYS A 17 -15.40 -2.70 9.55
CA LYS A 17 -16.33 -3.06 8.49
C LYS A 17 -16.06 -2.19 7.28
N LEU A 18 -15.78 -2.80 6.13
CA LEU A 18 -15.67 -2.15 4.82
C LEU A 18 -16.91 -2.49 4.00
N GLY A 19 -17.92 -1.62 4.02
CA GLY A 19 -19.25 -1.93 3.48
C GLY A 19 -19.89 -3.10 4.23
N ASP A 20 -19.93 -4.29 3.63
CA ASP A 20 -20.44 -5.52 4.25
C ASP A 20 -19.36 -6.53 4.66
N LEU A 21 -18.09 -6.27 4.31
CA LEU A 21 -16.97 -7.11 4.70
C LEU A 21 -16.47 -6.72 6.09
N GLU A 22 -16.33 -7.68 7.00
CA GLU A 22 -15.69 -7.44 8.30
C GLU A 22 -14.18 -7.62 8.21
N THR A 23 -13.40 -6.72 8.83
CA THR A 23 -11.93 -6.76 8.83
C THR A 23 -11.39 -7.07 10.24
N PRO A 24 -10.23 -7.76 10.42
CA PRO A 24 -9.32 -8.25 9.38
C PRO A 24 -9.92 -9.36 8.52
N ALA A 25 -9.67 -9.32 7.21
CA ALA A 25 -10.17 -10.28 6.24
C ALA A 25 -9.07 -10.73 5.29
N ILE A 26 -9.25 -11.92 4.73
CA ILE A 26 -8.54 -12.36 3.53
C ILE A 26 -9.47 -12.04 2.36
N ILE A 27 -8.97 -11.29 1.39
CA ILE A 27 -9.71 -10.85 0.21
C ILE A 27 -9.11 -11.44 -1.06
N ASN A 28 -9.91 -11.58 -2.12
CA ASN A 28 -9.37 -11.81 -3.44
C ASN A 28 -9.04 -10.45 -4.07
N LYS A 29 -7.86 -10.33 -4.69
CA LYS A 29 -7.44 -9.12 -5.40
C LYS A 29 -8.41 -8.74 -6.53
N ASP A 30 -9.06 -9.74 -7.13
CA ASP A 30 -9.97 -9.55 -8.27
C ASP A 30 -11.29 -8.86 -7.84
N ASP A 31 -11.55 -8.75 -6.54
CA ASP A 31 -12.74 -8.08 -5.99
C ASP A 31 -12.61 -6.55 -5.93
N PHE A 32 -11.43 -6.00 -6.23
CA PHE A 32 -11.09 -4.58 -6.07
C PHE A 32 -10.39 -4.01 -7.31
N SER A 33 -10.62 -2.73 -7.58
CA SER A 33 -9.85 -1.98 -8.57
C SER A 33 -8.50 -1.59 -7.97
N ILE A 34 -7.42 -2.18 -8.47
CA ILE A 34 -6.05 -1.87 -8.05
C ILE A 34 -5.39 -1.08 -9.16
N ALA A 35 -4.89 0.10 -8.84
CA ALA A 35 -4.15 0.94 -9.77
C ALA A 35 -2.88 0.24 -10.27
N ASP A 36 -2.59 0.40 -11.57
CA ASP A 36 -1.35 -0.07 -12.15
C ASP A 36 -0.15 0.58 -11.46
N ASP A 37 0.86 -0.23 -11.15
CA ASP A 37 2.10 0.20 -10.54
C ASP A 37 3.32 -0.19 -11.39
N GLU A 38 4.49 0.28 -11.00
CA GLU A 38 5.76 -0.16 -11.58
C GLU A 38 6.59 -0.83 -10.49
N SER A 39 6.53 -2.16 -10.45
CA SER A 39 7.17 -2.95 -9.40
C SER A 39 8.69 -2.92 -9.49
N SER A 40 9.36 -2.87 -8.34
CA SER A 40 10.79 -3.13 -8.22
C SER A 40 11.07 -4.19 -7.17
N ALA A 41 12.22 -4.87 -7.28
CA ALA A 41 12.64 -5.83 -6.27
C ALA A 41 12.94 -5.15 -4.92
N TYR A 42 12.91 -5.93 -3.83
CA TYR A 42 13.10 -5.41 -2.48
C TYR A 42 14.50 -4.81 -2.27
N ASP A 43 15.54 -5.51 -2.72
CA ASP A 43 16.93 -5.08 -2.58
C ASP A 43 17.49 -4.58 -3.91
N VAL A 44 17.25 -3.30 -4.20
CA VAL A 44 17.76 -2.59 -5.37
C VAL A 44 18.44 -1.28 -4.99
N GLU A 45 19.18 -0.73 -5.93
CA GLU A 45 19.78 0.61 -5.81
C GLU A 45 18.69 1.67 -5.63
N LYS A 46 18.97 2.69 -4.80
CA LYS A 46 17.98 3.71 -4.45
C LYS A 46 17.42 4.45 -5.67
N GLU A 47 18.23 4.62 -6.71
CA GLU A 47 17.80 5.25 -7.96
C GLU A 47 16.72 4.43 -8.68
N ILE A 48 16.85 3.10 -8.70
CA ILE A 48 15.86 2.18 -9.28
C ILE A 48 14.57 2.21 -8.45
N ALA A 49 14.68 2.15 -7.12
CA ALA A 49 13.52 2.25 -6.23
C ALA A 49 12.79 3.60 -6.41
N GLN A 50 13.54 4.70 -6.54
CA GLN A 50 12.97 6.02 -6.75
C GLN A 50 12.27 6.13 -8.11
N TRP A 51 12.85 5.55 -9.16
CA TRP A 51 12.23 5.48 -10.48
C TRP A 51 10.90 4.71 -10.42
N SER A 52 10.89 3.53 -9.80
CA SER A 52 9.69 2.70 -9.60
C SER A 52 8.57 3.45 -8.87
N VAL A 53 8.90 4.17 -7.78
CA VAL A 53 7.94 5.03 -7.07
C VAL A 53 7.37 6.12 -7.99
N ASN A 54 8.24 6.82 -8.73
CA ASN A 54 7.79 7.90 -9.61
C ASN A 54 6.86 7.37 -10.72
N GLN A 55 7.21 6.25 -11.35
CA GLN A 55 6.37 5.64 -12.39
C GLN A 55 5.03 5.14 -11.83
N THR A 56 5.03 4.56 -10.62
CA THR A 56 3.80 4.15 -9.95
C THR A 56 2.85 5.33 -9.73
N ILE A 57 3.37 6.47 -9.26
CA ILE A 57 2.58 7.68 -9.08
C ILE A 57 2.04 8.20 -10.41
N GLU A 58 2.85 8.20 -11.48
CA GLU A 58 2.40 8.63 -12.81
C GLU A 58 1.29 7.73 -13.38
N LYS A 59 1.40 6.41 -13.22
CA LYS A 59 0.35 5.47 -13.62
C LYS A 59 -0.93 5.68 -12.80
N ALA A 60 -0.80 5.83 -11.49
CA ALA A 60 -1.92 6.05 -10.58
C ALA A 60 -2.71 7.34 -10.88
N LYS A 61 -2.06 8.39 -11.42
CA LYS A 61 -2.75 9.62 -11.85
C LYS A 61 -3.77 9.38 -12.97
N LEU A 62 -3.56 8.36 -13.81
CA LEU A 62 -4.39 8.07 -14.98
C LEU A 62 -5.65 7.27 -14.63
N VAL A 63 -5.76 6.76 -13.40
CA VAL A 63 -6.89 5.95 -12.95
C VAL A 63 -8.02 6.85 -12.46
N GLU A 64 -9.21 6.67 -13.02
CA GLU A 64 -10.41 7.42 -12.61
C GLU A 64 -10.98 6.89 -11.28
N ASP A 65 -11.10 5.57 -11.13
CA ASP A 65 -11.63 4.92 -9.92
C ASP A 65 -10.50 4.58 -8.93
N LYS A 66 -10.25 5.50 -8.01
CA LYS A 66 -9.12 5.46 -7.06
C LYS A 66 -9.43 4.63 -5.83
N GLU A 67 -9.58 3.33 -6.00
CA GLU A 67 -9.90 2.41 -4.91
C GLU A 67 -8.63 1.98 -4.14
N ILE A 68 -7.77 1.18 -4.75
CA ILE A 68 -6.54 0.67 -4.12
C ILE A 68 -5.31 1.08 -4.93
N ALA A 69 -4.24 1.48 -4.25
CA ALA A 69 -2.92 1.67 -4.85
C ALA A 69 -1.82 0.87 -4.14
N VAL A 70 -0.74 0.58 -4.87
CA VAL A 70 0.40 -0.16 -4.34
C VAL A 70 1.50 0.82 -3.88
N ILE A 71 1.90 0.73 -2.62
CA ILE A 71 2.99 1.53 -2.05
C ILE A 71 4.33 0.89 -2.44
N GLN A 72 5.01 1.48 -3.42
CA GLN A 72 6.36 1.12 -3.83
C GLN A 72 7.43 1.82 -2.97
N GLY A 73 8.68 1.36 -3.08
CA GLY A 73 9.83 1.96 -2.36
C GLY A 73 10.93 0.99 -1.96
N SER A 74 10.81 -0.30 -2.32
CA SER A 74 11.82 -1.32 -2.02
C SER A 74 12.13 -1.34 -0.51
N LYS A 75 13.40 -1.48 -0.10
CA LYS A 75 13.87 -1.39 1.29
C LYS A 75 13.92 0.03 1.90
N TYR A 76 13.58 1.08 1.15
CA TYR A 76 13.78 2.47 1.57
C TYR A 76 12.51 3.08 2.16
N ILE A 77 12.47 3.27 3.48
CA ILE A 77 11.31 3.80 4.22
C ILE A 77 10.92 5.20 3.74
N ASP A 78 11.89 6.07 3.47
CA ASP A 78 11.63 7.43 2.99
C ASP A 78 10.88 7.44 1.65
N LEU A 79 11.21 6.48 0.77
CA LEU A 79 10.52 6.31 -0.50
C LEU A 79 9.11 5.74 -0.33
N ARG A 80 8.89 4.81 0.60
CA ARG A 80 7.56 4.28 0.93
C ARG A 80 6.62 5.37 1.44
N ILE A 81 7.11 6.20 2.37
CA ILE A 81 6.34 7.33 2.92
C ILE A 81 6.02 8.35 1.82
N LYS A 82 6.99 8.66 0.94
CA LYS A 82 6.76 9.54 -0.20
C LYS A 82 5.67 8.98 -1.12
N CYS A 83 5.77 7.71 -1.48
CA CYS A 83 4.81 7.03 -2.34
C CYS A 83 3.40 7.06 -1.74
N LEU A 84 3.26 6.70 -0.45
CA LEU A 84 1.98 6.73 0.26
C LEU A 84 1.35 8.14 0.24
N LYS A 85 2.11 9.18 0.60
CA LYS A 85 1.59 10.56 0.66
C LYS A 85 1.09 11.04 -0.70
N GLU A 86 1.86 10.79 -1.76
CA GLU A 86 1.49 11.19 -3.12
C GLU A 86 0.23 10.44 -3.60
N LEU A 87 0.11 9.14 -3.29
CA LEU A 87 -1.09 8.36 -3.62
C LEU A 87 -2.32 8.79 -2.80
N ASP A 88 -2.15 9.10 -1.52
CA ASP A 88 -3.22 9.64 -0.67
C ASP A 88 -3.71 11.01 -1.16
N GLU A 89 -2.79 11.90 -1.55
CA GLU A 89 -3.11 13.20 -2.16
C GLU A 89 -3.85 13.07 -3.51
N LEU A 90 -3.60 11.99 -4.25
CA LEU A 90 -4.37 11.68 -5.45
C LEU A 90 -5.79 11.20 -5.15
N GLY A 91 -6.09 10.79 -3.91
CA GLY A 91 -7.43 10.39 -3.46
C GLY A 91 -7.64 8.88 -3.32
N TYR A 92 -6.58 8.07 -3.34
CA TYR A 92 -6.68 6.66 -2.98
C TYR A 92 -6.93 6.50 -1.48
N THR A 93 -7.70 5.50 -1.08
CA THR A 93 -7.97 5.26 0.35
C THR A 93 -7.67 3.82 0.81
N GLY A 94 -7.45 2.91 -0.14
CA GLY A 94 -6.90 1.57 0.13
C GLY A 94 -5.46 1.46 -0.36
N PHE A 95 -4.63 0.76 0.41
CA PHE A 95 -3.20 0.63 0.10
C PHE A 95 -2.69 -0.80 0.29
N ILE A 96 -1.87 -1.26 -0.66
CA ILE A 96 -1.14 -2.53 -0.60
C ILE A 96 0.35 -2.23 -0.42
N ILE A 97 1.01 -2.94 0.49
CA ILE A 97 2.47 -2.83 0.66
C ILE A 97 3.16 -3.76 -0.34
N ALA A 98 3.96 -3.21 -1.26
CA ALA A 98 4.75 -4.02 -2.21
C ALA A 98 5.86 -4.83 -1.52
N ASN A 99 6.33 -5.89 -2.17
CA ASN A 99 7.39 -6.79 -1.68
C ASN A 99 7.04 -7.52 -0.37
N ALA A 100 5.75 -7.86 -0.18
CA ALA A 100 5.30 -8.55 1.02
C ALA A 100 6.07 -9.87 1.26
N ASP A 101 6.34 -10.65 0.21
CA ASP A 101 7.07 -11.92 0.33
C ASP A 101 8.50 -11.74 0.86
N ASP A 102 9.24 -10.75 0.35
CA ASP A 102 10.58 -10.41 0.86
C ASP A 102 10.50 -9.89 2.30
N LEU A 103 9.51 -9.04 2.61
CA LEU A 103 9.31 -8.48 3.95
C LEU A 103 8.98 -9.54 5.01
N LEU A 104 8.36 -10.67 4.62
CA LEU A 104 8.16 -11.82 5.52
C LEU A 104 9.48 -12.49 5.91
N LEU A 105 10.50 -12.43 5.03
CA LEU A 105 11.85 -12.91 5.33
C LEU A 105 12.68 -11.87 6.11
N HIS A 106 12.24 -10.61 6.13
CA HIS A 106 12.86 -9.47 6.82
C HIS A 106 11.89 -8.82 7.82
N PRO A 107 11.48 -9.53 8.89
CA PRO A 107 10.37 -9.10 9.76
C PRO A 107 10.64 -7.79 10.52
N ARG A 108 11.92 -7.46 10.77
CA ARG A 108 12.27 -6.17 11.38
C ARG A 108 11.94 -5.01 10.43
N ASP A 109 12.28 -5.16 9.16
CA ASP A 109 12.04 -4.15 8.14
C ASP A 109 10.53 -3.98 7.90
N LEU A 110 9.76 -5.09 7.94
CA LEU A 110 8.30 -5.05 7.89
C LEU A 110 7.70 -4.24 9.06
N VAL A 111 8.17 -4.51 10.29
CA VAL A 111 7.71 -3.78 11.48
C VAL A 111 8.07 -2.30 11.39
N ASP A 112 9.33 -1.99 11.04
CA ASP A 112 9.78 -0.61 10.92
C ASP A 112 9.01 0.12 9.81
N LEU A 113 8.63 -0.55 8.71
CA LEU A 113 7.79 0.00 7.65
C LEU A 113 6.36 0.30 8.12
N ILE A 114 5.73 -0.59 8.89
CA ILE A 114 4.34 -0.42 9.35
C ILE A 114 4.23 0.67 10.43
N VAL A 115 5.28 0.90 11.22
CA VAL A 115 5.25 1.81 12.38
C VAL A 115 5.80 3.21 12.08
N ALA A 116 6.55 3.39 10.98
CA ALA A 116 7.26 4.63 10.64
C ALA A 116 6.39 5.89 10.46
#